data_AF-A0A672YBT4-F1
#
_entry.id   AF-A0A672YBT4-F1
#
_cell.length_a   1.000
_cell.length_b   1.000
_cell.length_c   1.000
_cell.angle_alpha   90.00
_cell.angle_beta   90.00
_cell.angle_gamma   90.00
#
_symmetry.space_group_name_H-M   'P 1'
#
loop_
_entity.id
_entity.type
_entity.pdbx_description
1 polymer ?
#
loop_
_entity_poly.entity_id
_entity_poly.type
_entity_poly.pdbx_seq_one_letter_code
_entity_poly.pdbx_strand_id
1 'polypeptide(L)'
;MMVILLNCMTLGMYQPCQNIDCSSDRCQILQAFDAFIYIFFALEMVVKMVALGIFGRRCYLGDTWNRLDFFIVMAGMVEYSLDLQNMNFTAIRTVRVLRPLKAINRVPSMRILVNLLLDTLPMLGNVLLLCFFVFFIFGIIGVQLWAGLLRNRCYPEENFTLLPKPYYMADEDDERPFICSLPVDNGIMACSDVPARREGGRACCLDKDDALYRHVSVAGLCVNWNQYYTRCHTGYTNPHKGAINFDNIAYAWIVIFQVITLEGWVEIMYYVMDAHSFYNFIYFILLIIVSLNNTHAHLQSGLIHL
;
A
#
# COMPACT_ATOMS: atom_id res chain seq x y z
N MET A 1 33.77 11.43 1.90
CA MET A 1 32.83 11.14 3.00
C MET A 1 32.04 12.38 3.41
N MET A 2 32.71 13.46 3.81
CA MET A 2 32.04 14.71 4.24
C MET A 2 31.04 15.27 3.22
N VAL A 3 31.35 15.24 1.91
CA VAL A 3 30.44 15.67 0.85
C VAL A 3 29.16 14.80 0.78
N ILE A 4 29.26 13.50 1.06
CA ILE A 4 28.10 12.60 1.11
C ILE A 4 27.23 12.93 2.32
N LEU A 5 27.85 13.17 3.49
CA LEU A 5 27.12 13.59 4.68
C LEU A 5 26.40 14.93 4.47
N LEU A 6 27.07 15.90 3.82
CA LEU A 6 26.46 17.17 3.42
C LEU A 6 25.27 16.95 2.47
N ASN A 7 25.38 16.00 1.54
CA ASN A 7 24.27 15.63 0.65
C ASN A 7 23.09 14.99 1.42
N CYS A 8 23.37 14.15 2.40
CA CYS A 8 22.32 13.58 3.25
C CYS A 8 21.62 14.67 4.09
N MET A 9 22.36 15.63 4.62
CA MET A 9 21.79 16.75 5.38
C MET A 9 20.93 17.66 4.50
N THR A 10 21.39 17.99 3.30
CA THR A 10 20.62 18.80 2.34
C THR A 10 19.34 18.10 1.89
N LEU A 11 19.38 16.79 1.63
CA LEU A 11 18.19 15.98 1.36
C LEU A 11 17.24 15.89 2.57
N GLY A 12 17.77 15.76 3.78
CA GLY A 12 16.96 15.70 5.01
C GLY A 12 16.27 17.02 5.36
N MET A 13 16.88 18.15 4.99
CA MET A 13 16.30 19.49 5.16
C MET A 13 15.26 19.84 4.07
N TYR A 14 15.10 19.01 3.04
CA TYR A 14 14.16 19.26 1.96
C TYR A 14 12.71 19.09 2.43
N GLN A 15 11.94 20.17 2.39
CA GLN A 15 10.53 20.17 2.80
C GLN A 15 9.60 20.12 1.57
N PRO A 16 8.90 19.00 1.31
CA PRO A 16 8.14 18.81 0.06
C PRO A 16 6.95 19.77 -0.08
N CYS A 17 6.28 20.14 1.03
CA CYS A 17 5.05 20.95 0.99
C CYS A 17 5.29 22.45 0.72
N GLN A 18 6.50 22.97 0.95
CA GLN A 18 6.82 24.41 0.79
C GLN A 18 7.61 24.71 -0.48
N ASN A 19 8.22 23.70 -1.10
CA ASN A 19 9.18 23.87 -2.19
C ASN A 19 8.63 23.48 -3.57
N ILE A 20 7.30 23.53 -3.77
CA ILE A 20 6.67 23.17 -5.05
C ILE A 20 7.09 24.14 -6.16
N ASP A 21 7.06 25.45 -5.88
CA ASP A 21 7.42 26.51 -6.84
C ASP A 21 8.82 27.10 -6.62
N CYS A 22 9.60 26.53 -5.68
CA CYS A 22 10.96 26.94 -5.30
C CYS A 22 11.18 28.47 -5.20
N SER A 23 10.18 29.21 -4.74
CA SER A 23 10.21 30.67 -4.64
C SER A 23 10.94 31.19 -3.40
N SER A 24 11.20 30.33 -2.41
CA SER A 24 11.90 30.68 -1.18
C SER A 24 13.42 30.67 -1.35
N ASP A 25 14.11 31.66 -0.76
CA ASP A 25 15.58 31.74 -0.71
C ASP A 25 16.24 30.45 -0.21
N ARG A 26 15.58 29.75 0.73
CA ARG A 26 16.05 28.45 1.24
C ARG A 26 16.11 27.41 0.15
N CYS A 27 15.11 27.34 -0.72
CA CYS A 27 15.06 26.39 -1.82
C CYS A 27 16.19 26.66 -2.83
N GLN A 28 16.44 27.93 -3.15
CA GLN A 28 17.52 28.34 -4.06
C GLN A 28 18.90 27.99 -3.50
N ILE A 29 19.13 28.23 -2.20
CA ILE A 29 20.37 27.86 -1.53
C ILE A 29 20.56 26.34 -1.53
N LEU A 30 19.52 25.57 -1.21
CA LEU A 30 19.56 24.10 -1.24
C LEU A 30 19.86 23.58 -2.66
N GLN A 31 19.24 24.16 -3.69
CA GLN A 31 19.48 23.80 -5.09
C GLN A 31 20.92 24.12 -5.52
N ALA A 32 21.48 25.25 -5.09
CA ALA A 32 22.87 25.60 -5.34
C ALA A 32 23.85 24.59 -4.68
N PHE A 33 23.59 24.18 -3.44
CA PHE A 33 24.36 23.14 -2.77
C PHE A 33 24.24 21.78 -3.49
N ASP A 34 23.04 21.39 -3.91
CA ASP A 34 22.82 20.15 -4.66
C ASP A 34 23.57 20.14 -6.01
N ALA A 35 23.58 21.26 -6.73
CA ALA A 35 24.34 21.43 -7.96
C ALA A 35 25.86 21.33 -7.72
N PHE A 36 26.37 21.99 -6.68
CA PHE A 36 27.78 21.90 -6.29
C PHE A 36 28.20 20.46 -5.97
N ILE A 37 27.39 19.75 -5.18
CA ILE A 37 27.62 18.35 -4.80
C ILE A 37 27.63 17.45 -6.05
N TYR A 38 26.68 17.67 -6.98
CA TYR A 38 26.61 16.92 -8.22
C TYR A 38 27.87 17.10 -9.08
N ILE A 39 28.32 18.35 -9.29
CA ILE A 39 29.53 18.65 -10.07
C ILE A 39 30.75 17.97 -9.44
N PHE A 40 30.90 18.02 -8.12
CA PHE A 40 31.98 17.35 -7.42
C PHE A 40 31.98 15.83 -7.70
N PHE A 41 30.82 15.19 -7.70
CA PHE A 41 30.71 13.77 -8.00
C PHE A 41 30.94 13.42 -9.47
N ALA A 42 30.51 14.28 -10.40
CA ALA A 42 30.80 14.11 -11.81
C ALA A 42 32.31 14.19 -12.08
N LEU A 43 33.00 15.16 -11.46
CA LEU A 43 34.45 15.28 -11.55
C LEU A 43 35.17 14.07 -10.95
N GLU A 44 34.73 13.59 -9.78
CA GLU A 44 35.27 12.36 -9.17
C GLU A 44 35.16 11.16 -10.13
N MET A 45 34.02 11.03 -10.83
CA MET A 45 33.79 9.96 -11.80
C MET A 45 34.70 10.09 -13.02
N VAL A 46 34.83 11.29 -13.60
CA VAL A 46 35.72 11.53 -14.75
C VAL A 46 37.17 11.22 -14.41
N VAL A 47 37.64 11.66 -13.23
CA VAL A 47 39.02 11.37 -12.77
C VAL A 47 39.23 9.85 -12.64
N LYS A 48 38.27 9.12 -12.08
CA LYS A 48 38.36 7.64 -11.98
C LYS A 48 38.37 6.96 -13.35
N MET A 49 37.57 7.44 -14.30
CA MET A 49 37.53 6.88 -15.66
C MET A 49 38.85 7.10 -16.41
N VAL A 50 39.48 8.26 -16.26
CA VAL A 50 40.78 8.55 -16.86
C VAL A 50 41.89 7.70 -16.23
N ALA A 51 41.89 7.55 -14.90
CA ALA A 51 42.93 6.82 -14.19
C ALA A 51 42.87 5.28 -14.39
N LEU A 52 41.66 4.70 -14.44
CA LEU A 52 41.45 3.24 -14.48
C LEU A 52 41.13 2.71 -15.89
N GLY A 53 40.87 3.60 -16.85
CA GLY A 53 40.34 3.26 -18.16
C GLY A 53 38.84 2.90 -18.13
N ILE A 54 38.20 2.95 -19.30
CA ILE A 54 36.74 2.80 -19.44
C ILE A 54 36.34 1.32 -19.56
N PHE A 55 37.03 0.55 -20.43
CA PHE A 55 36.65 -0.82 -20.77
C PHE A 55 37.76 -1.83 -20.46
N GLY A 56 37.45 -2.81 -19.59
CA GLY A 56 38.34 -3.91 -19.20
C GLY A 56 37.97 -4.56 -17.86
N ARG A 57 38.47 -5.78 -17.58
CA ARG A 57 38.17 -6.54 -16.35
C ARG A 57 38.65 -5.87 -15.05
N ARG A 58 39.65 -4.96 -15.11
CA ARG A 58 40.13 -4.15 -13.98
C ARG A 58 39.85 -2.65 -14.15
N CYS A 59 39.01 -2.29 -15.12
CA CYS A 59 38.68 -0.91 -15.42
C CYS A 59 37.48 -0.43 -14.59
N TYR A 60 37.12 0.85 -14.72
CA TYR A 60 36.06 1.48 -13.93
C TYR A 60 34.72 0.71 -13.98
N LEU A 61 34.30 0.24 -15.15
CA LEU A 61 33.06 -0.54 -15.33
C LEU A 61 33.18 -2.02 -14.93
N GLY A 62 34.34 -2.50 -14.48
CA GLY A 62 34.52 -3.86 -13.97
C GLY A 62 33.94 -4.05 -12.56
N ASP A 63 33.99 -2.99 -11.73
CA ASP A 63 33.53 -3.01 -10.33
C ASP A 63 32.03 -2.68 -10.24
N THR A 64 31.25 -3.54 -9.58
CA THR A 64 29.80 -3.38 -9.40
C THR A 64 29.44 -2.08 -8.69
N TRP A 65 30.28 -1.65 -7.74
CA TRP A 65 30.06 -0.43 -6.98
C TRP A 65 30.32 0.84 -7.78
N ASN A 66 31.28 0.79 -8.70
CA ASN A 66 31.54 1.88 -9.64
C ASN A 66 30.46 1.97 -10.73
N ARG A 67 29.84 0.84 -11.13
CA ARG A 67 28.65 0.86 -11.99
C ARG A 67 27.46 1.57 -11.34
N LEU A 68 27.25 1.37 -10.04
CA LEU A 68 26.22 2.09 -9.27
C LEU A 68 26.53 3.59 -9.18
N ASP A 69 27.79 3.97 -8.94
CA ASP A 69 28.25 5.37 -8.93
C ASP A 69 27.99 6.04 -10.30
N PHE A 70 28.33 5.35 -11.39
CA PHE A 70 28.05 5.81 -12.75
C PHE A 70 26.56 6.02 -13.01
N PHE A 71 25.71 5.07 -12.62
CA PHE A 71 24.26 5.18 -12.79
C PHE A 71 23.69 6.41 -12.08
N ILE A 72 24.12 6.69 -10.84
CA ILE A 72 23.66 7.86 -10.07
C ILE A 72 24.07 9.16 -10.75
N VAL A 73 25.31 9.27 -11.23
CA VAL A 73 25.80 10.49 -11.91
C VAL A 73 25.06 10.70 -13.24
N MET A 74 24.85 9.63 -14.02
CA MET A 74 24.11 9.72 -15.28
C MET A 74 22.64 10.09 -15.08
N ALA A 75 21.97 9.56 -14.06
CA ALA A 75 20.61 9.95 -13.74
C ALA A 75 20.50 11.43 -13.34
N GLY A 76 21.49 11.96 -12.60
CA GLY A 76 21.58 13.39 -12.30
C GLY A 76 21.85 14.25 -13.53
N MET A 77 22.61 13.74 -14.51
CA MET A 77 22.82 14.43 -15.79
C MET A 77 21.53 14.56 -16.60
N VAL A 78 20.72 13.50 -16.61
CA VAL A 78 19.40 13.49 -17.26
C VAL A 78 18.46 14.49 -16.57
N GLU A 79 18.44 14.51 -15.24
CA GLU A 79 17.65 15.48 -14.46
C GLU A 79 17.99 16.94 -14.83
N TYR A 80 19.29 17.29 -14.86
CA TYR A 80 19.74 18.64 -15.20
C TYR A 80 19.43 19.01 -16.66
N SER A 81 19.56 18.06 -17.58
CA SER A 81 19.31 18.29 -19.01
C SER A 81 17.82 18.52 -19.31
N LEU A 82 16.94 17.85 -18.56
CA LEU A 82 15.49 18.01 -18.70
C LEU A 82 14.99 19.33 -18.10
N ASP A 83 15.60 19.78 -17.02
CA ASP A 83 15.33 21.10 -16.41
C ASP A 83 15.64 22.23 -17.41
N LEU A 84 16.74 22.12 -18.16
CA LEU A 84 17.09 23.06 -19.24
C LEU A 84 16.09 23.10 -20.41
N GLN A 85 15.41 21.98 -20.69
CA GLN A 85 14.40 21.88 -21.75
C GLN A 85 12.98 22.22 -21.25
N ASN A 86 12.81 22.64 -19.99
CA ASN A 86 11.51 22.85 -19.33
C ASN A 86 10.58 21.62 -19.34
N MET A 87 11.15 20.41 -19.46
CA MET A 87 10.40 19.15 -19.48
C MET A 87 10.38 18.55 -18.07
N ASN A 88 9.32 18.85 -17.30
CA ASN A 88 9.25 18.49 -15.89
C ASN A 88 8.69 17.08 -15.66
N PHE A 89 9.57 16.10 -15.45
CA PHE A 89 9.21 14.79 -14.91
C PHE A 89 9.52 14.71 -13.42
N THR A 90 8.50 14.90 -12.57
CA THR A 90 8.61 14.82 -11.10
C THR A 90 9.19 13.48 -10.62
N ALA A 91 8.97 12.40 -11.37
CA ALA A 91 9.53 11.08 -11.07
C ALA A 91 11.07 11.05 -11.08
N ILE A 92 11.72 11.77 -11.99
CA ILE A 92 13.20 11.77 -12.10
C ILE A 92 13.85 12.45 -10.89
N ARG A 93 13.18 13.46 -10.32
CA ARG A 93 13.60 14.12 -9.07
C ARG A 93 13.63 13.18 -7.86
N THR A 94 12.99 12.00 -7.93
CA THR A 94 13.08 11.00 -6.85
C THR A 94 14.39 10.21 -6.88
N VAL A 95 15.07 10.14 -8.04
CA VAL A 95 16.32 9.37 -8.20
C VAL A 95 17.47 9.94 -7.36
N ARG A 96 17.41 11.24 -7.00
CA ARG A 96 18.37 11.85 -6.08
C ARG A 96 18.40 11.21 -4.68
N VAL A 97 17.33 10.51 -4.28
CA VAL A 97 17.27 9.71 -3.03
C VAL A 97 18.25 8.54 -3.03
N LEU A 98 18.77 8.13 -4.20
CA LEU A 98 19.80 7.08 -4.31
C LEU A 98 21.22 7.60 -4.02
N ARG A 99 21.49 8.91 -4.00
CA ARG A 99 22.84 9.48 -3.79
C ARG A 99 23.50 9.04 -2.47
N PRO A 100 22.78 8.92 -1.32
CA PRO A 100 23.33 8.35 -0.09
C PRO A 100 23.89 6.93 -0.24
N LEU A 101 23.44 6.13 -1.20
CA LEU A 101 23.96 4.78 -1.44
C LEU A 101 25.46 4.79 -1.83
N LYS A 102 25.99 5.91 -2.33
CA LYS A 102 27.44 6.09 -2.56
C LYS A 102 28.26 5.95 -1.28
N ALA A 103 27.66 6.15 -0.09
CA ALA A 103 28.32 5.91 1.18
C ALA A 103 28.80 4.46 1.30
N ILE A 104 28.06 3.50 0.74
CA ILE A 104 28.45 2.07 0.73
C ILE A 104 29.77 1.91 -0.06
N ASN A 105 29.90 2.55 -1.22
CA ASN A 105 31.15 2.55 -1.99
C ASN A 105 32.31 3.22 -1.20
N ARG A 106 32.04 4.10 -0.24
CA ARG A 106 33.09 4.78 0.53
C ARG A 106 33.44 4.12 1.87
N VAL A 107 32.54 3.34 2.47
CA VAL A 107 32.78 2.62 3.72
C VAL A 107 32.99 1.12 3.43
N PRO A 108 34.23 0.60 3.51
CA PRO A 108 34.51 -0.81 3.18
C PRO A 108 33.72 -1.79 4.06
N SER A 109 33.50 -1.47 5.35
CA SER A 109 32.70 -2.29 6.26
C SER A 109 31.25 -2.46 5.79
N MET A 110 30.65 -1.42 5.21
CA MET A 110 29.28 -1.49 4.68
C MET A 110 29.22 -2.34 3.41
N ARG A 111 30.26 -2.30 2.56
CA ARG A 111 30.33 -3.16 1.37
C ARG A 111 30.36 -4.63 1.74
N ILE A 112 31.16 -4.99 2.74
CA ILE A 112 31.25 -6.38 3.22
C ILE A 112 29.87 -6.84 3.67
N LEU A 113 29.17 -6.04 4.49
CA LEU A 113 27.82 -6.38 4.95
C LEU A 113 26.81 -6.56 3.80
N VAL A 114 26.78 -5.65 2.83
CA VAL A 114 25.83 -5.75 1.70
C VAL A 114 26.16 -6.93 0.80
N ASN A 115 27.45 -7.21 0.53
CA ASN A 115 27.84 -8.38 -0.24
C ASN A 115 27.41 -9.67 0.47
N LEU A 116 27.64 -9.78 1.79
CA LEU A 116 27.18 -10.94 2.58
C LEU A 116 25.66 -11.11 2.50
N LEU A 117 24.90 -10.00 2.54
CA LEU A 117 23.45 -10.06 2.37
C LEU A 117 23.08 -10.57 0.97
N LEU A 118 23.66 -10.00 -0.09
CA LEU A 118 23.40 -10.42 -1.47
C LEU A 118 23.81 -11.88 -1.74
N ASP A 119 24.87 -12.37 -1.09
CA ASP A 119 25.33 -13.76 -1.19
C ASP A 119 24.33 -14.76 -0.56
N THR A 120 23.51 -14.32 0.41
CA THR A 120 22.46 -15.14 1.02
C THR A 120 21.13 -15.15 0.26
N LEU A 121 20.85 -14.12 -0.56
CA LEU A 121 19.64 -14.05 -1.38
C LEU A 121 19.38 -15.25 -2.31
N PRO A 122 20.36 -15.83 -3.02
CA PRO A 122 20.10 -16.98 -3.89
C PRO A 122 19.59 -18.21 -3.11
N MET A 123 20.00 -18.38 -1.85
CA MET A 123 19.51 -19.47 -1.00
C MET A 123 18.02 -19.29 -0.64
N LEU A 124 17.56 -18.03 -0.56
CA LEU A 124 16.17 -17.67 -0.30
C LEU A 124 15.26 -17.82 -1.54
N GLY A 125 15.84 -17.94 -2.74
CA GLY A 125 15.08 -18.07 -4.00
C GLY A 125 14.12 -19.26 -4.02
N ASN A 126 14.50 -20.39 -3.42
CA ASN A 126 13.64 -21.58 -3.33
C ASN A 126 12.38 -21.30 -2.49
N VAL A 127 12.53 -20.56 -1.39
CA VAL A 127 11.42 -20.17 -0.51
C VAL A 127 10.50 -19.17 -1.21
N LEU A 128 11.06 -18.22 -1.96
CA LEU A 128 10.27 -17.27 -2.75
C LEU A 128 9.44 -17.97 -3.84
N LEU A 129 10.00 -18.99 -4.50
CA LEU A 129 9.27 -19.77 -5.50
C LEU A 129 8.11 -20.53 -4.86
N LEU A 130 8.32 -21.16 -3.70
CA LEU A 130 7.23 -21.80 -2.96
C LEU A 130 6.16 -20.78 -2.50
N CYS A 131 6.60 -19.62 -2.00
CA CYS A 131 5.72 -18.52 -1.61
C CYS A 131 4.86 -18.05 -2.80
N PHE A 132 5.45 -17.91 -3.99
CA PHE A 132 4.73 -17.56 -5.21
C PHE A 132 3.60 -18.55 -5.54
N PHE A 133 3.84 -19.86 -5.39
CA PHE A 133 2.79 -20.87 -5.59
C PHE A 133 1.66 -20.76 -4.56
N VAL A 134 1.98 -20.50 -3.29
CA VAL A 134 0.96 -20.27 -2.24
C VAL A 134 0.10 -19.05 -2.60
N PHE A 135 0.72 -17.94 -2.99
CA PHE A 135 0.00 -16.74 -3.45
C PHE A 135 -0.90 -17.04 -4.67
N PHE A 136 -0.42 -17.84 -5.61
CA PHE A 136 -1.19 -18.19 -6.80
C PHE A 136 -2.40 -19.07 -6.47
N ILE A 137 -2.21 -20.16 -5.72
CA ILE A 137 -3.27 -21.10 -5.38
C ILE A 137 -4.35 -20.42 -4.54
N PHE A 138 -3.96 -19.80 -3.42
CA PHE A 138 -4.90 -19.12 -2.55
C PHE A 138 -5.51 -17.89 -3.23
N GLY A 139 -4.75 -17.17 -4.06
CA GLY A 139 -5.24 -16.03 -4.83
C GLY A 139 -6.35 -16.41 -5.80
N ILE A 140 -6.17 -17.49 -6.57
CA ILE A 140 -7.21 -17.98 -7.49
C ILE A 140 -8.44 -18.45 -6.72
N ILE A 141 -8.26 -19.21 -5.62
CA ILE A 141 -9.38 -19.64 -4.78
C ILE A 141 -10.16 -18.43 -4.24
N GLY A 142 -9.47 -17.41 -3.71
CA GLY A 142 -10.11 -16.21 -3.19
C GLY A 142 -10.88 -15.41 -4.25
N VAL A 143 -10.32 -15.27 -5.45
CA VAL A 143 -11.01 -14.60 -6.57
C VAL A 143 -12.25 -15.37 -6.99
N GLN A 144 -12.17 -16.70 -7.10
CA GLN A 144 -13.32 -17.52 -7.52
C GLN A 144 -14.45 -17.54 -6.49
N LEU A 145 -14.12 -17.44 -5.20
CA LEU A 145 -15.12 -17.46 -4.14
C LEU A 145 -15.73 -16.08 -3.84
N TRP A 146 -14.96 -14.99 -3.91
CA TRP A 146 -15.37 -13.71 -3.32
C TRP A 146 -15.27 -12.50 -4.24
N ALA A 147 -15.08 -12.70 -5.55
CA ALA A 147 -15.12 -11.59 -6.50
C ALA A 147 -16.44 -10.82 -6.40
N GLY A 148 -16.35 -9.50 -6.20
CA GLY A 148 -17.49 -8.59 -6.12
C GLY A 148 -18.25 -8.57 -4.79
N LEU A 149 -18.09 -9.58 -3.92
CA LEU A 149 -18.90 -9.71 -2.69
C LEU A 149 -18.62 -8.62 -1.65
N LEU A 150 -17.38 -8.15 -1.56
CA LEU A 150 -16.98 -7.09 -0.63
C LEU A 150 -17.59 -5.71 -0.97
N ARG A 151 -18.21 -5.59 -2.14
CA ARG A 151 -18.95 -4.39 -2.58
C ARG A 151 -20.39 -4.37 -2.10
N ASN A 152 -20.91 -5.46 -1.51
CA ASN A 152 -22.30 -5.57 -1.10
C ASN A 152 -22.66 -4.55 -0.02
N ARG A 153 -23.76 -3.82 -0.23
CA ARG A 153 -24.31 -2.84 0.73
C ARG A 153 -25.83 -2.97 0.77
N CYS A 154 -26.44 -2.47 1.85
CA CYS A 154 -27.89 -2.42 1.99
C CYS A 154 -28.44 -1.15 1.36
N TYR A 155 -29.27 -1.32 0.33
CA TYR A 155 -29.98 -0.27 -0.38
C TYR A 155 -31.45 -0.28 0.02
N PRO A 156 -32.13 0.87 -0.08
CA PRO A 156 -33.57 0.92 0.09
C PRO A 156 -34.30 0.37 -1.13
N GLU A 157 -35.60 0.11 -0.96
CA GLU A 157 -36.48 -0.15 -2.11
C GLU A 157 -36.60 1.08 -3.01
N GLU A 158 -36.76 0.84 -4.32
CA GLU A 158 -36.72 1.86 -5.39
C GLU A 158 -37.76 2.98 -5.24
N ASN A 159 -38.79 2.78 -4.41
CA ASN A 159 -39.88 3.74 -4.17
C ASN A 159 -39.63 4.74 -3.04
N PHE A 160 -38.44 4.73 -2.43
CA PHE A 160 -38.11 5.59 -1.28
C PHE A 160 -37.23 6.79 -1.67
N THR A 161 -37.84 7.93 -1.97
CA THR A 161 -37.15 9.19 -2.33
C THR A 161 -36.79 10.08 -1.14
N LEU A 162 -37.22 9.73 0.08
CA LEU A 162 -37.05 10.53 1.30
C LEU A 162 -35.74 10.24 2.05
N LEU A 163 -34.89 9.33 1.55
CA LEU A 163 -33.69 8.89 2.27
C LEU A 163 -32.50 9.86 2.07
N PRO A 164 -31.76 10.20 3.13
CA PRO A 164 -30.60 11.11 3.02
C PRO A 164 -29.41 10.53 2.25
N LYS A 165 -29.26 9.20 2.22
CA LYS A 165 -28.13 8.49 1.62
C LYS A 165 -28.65 7.33 0.75
N PRO A 166 -27.97 6.99 -0.36
CA PRO A 166 -28.42 5.95 -1.29
C PRO A 166 -28.26 4.52 -0.75
N TYR A 167 -27.39 4.31 0.25
CA TYR A 167 -27.19 3.03 0.93
C TYR A 167 -26.81 3.26 2.39
N TYR A 168 -26.95 2.23 3.22
CA TYR A 168 -26.57 2.29 4.63
C TYR A 168 -25.05 2.47 4.78
N MET A 169 -24.66 3.54 5.46
CA MET A 169 -23.29 3.78 5.91
C MET A 169 -23.29 3.74 7.44
N ALA A 170 -22.34 3.00 8.02
CA ALA A 170 -22.01 3.16 9.43
C ALA A 170 -21.57 4.61 9.70
N ASP A 171 -21.57 5.03 10.98
CA ASP A 171 -21.23 6.39 11.38
C ASP A 171 -19.89 6.85 10.76
N GLU A 172 -19.74 8.16 10.48
CA GLU A 172 -18.62 8.69 9.68
C GLU A 172 -17.23 8.45 10.30
N ASP A 173 -17.18 8.13 11.59
CA ASP A 173 -15.96 7.80 12.33
C ASP A 173 -15.57 6.31 12.24
N ASP A 174 -16.48 5.41 11.79
CA ASP A 174 -16.21 3.98 11.69
C ASP A 174 -15.64 3.62 10.31
N GLU A 175 -14.37 3.24 10.27
CA GLU A 175 -13.69 2.78 9.04
C GLU A 175 -14.22 1.42 8.52
N ARG A 176 -15.09 0.75 9.29
CA ARG A 176 -15.61 -0.58 8.98
C ARG A 176 -16.95 -0.49 8.26
N PRO A 177 -17.03 -0.83 6.96
CA PRO A 177 -18.30 -0.82 6.25
C PRO A 177 -19.19 -1.97 6.70
N PHE A 178 -20.50 -1.74 6.74
CA PHE A 178 -21.49 -2.81 6.89
C PHE A 178 -21.65 -3.54 5.54
N ILE A 179 -21.24 -4.80 5.49
CA ILE A 179 -21.29 -5.65 4.30
C ILE A 179 -22.39 -6.68 4.51
N CYS A 180 -23.32 -6.76 3.56
CA CYS A 180 -24.42 -7.71 3.62
C CYS A 180 -24.18 -8.94 2.74
N SER A 181 -24.81 -10.04 3.08
CA SER A 181 -24.90 -11.24 2.25
C SER A 181 -26.03 -11.13 1.21
N LEU A 182 -25.77 -11.62 0.01
CA LEU A 182 -26.82 -11.77 -1.01
C LEU A 182 -27.73 -12.95 -0.62
N PRO A 183 -28.98 -13.00 -1.08
CA PRO A 183 -29.91 -14.08 -0.73
C PRO A 183 -29.47 -15.50 -1.17
N VAL A 184 -28.50 -15.57 -2.08
CA VAL A 184 -27.92 -16.84 -2.58
C VAL A 184 -26.80 -17.35 -1.65
N ASP A 185 -26.20 -16.44 -0.89
CA ASP A 185 -25.07 -16.70 -0.01
C ASP A 185 -25.54 -16.92 1.43
N ASN A 186 -24.73 -17.60 2.24
CA ASN A 186 -25.02 -17.89 3.66
C ASN A 186 -24.15 -17.04 4.59
N GLY A 187 -23.94 -15.77 4.23
CA GLY A 187 -23.12 -14.84 5.01
C GLY A 187 -23.79 -14.46 6.32
N ILE A 188 -23.00 -14.05 7.31
CA ILE A 188 -23.47 -13.83 8.69
C ILE A 188 -24.38 -12.60 8.79
N MET A 189 -24.12 -11.55 8.01
CA MET A 189 -24.81 -10.27 8.13
C MET A 189 -25.86 -10.11 7.04
N ALA A 190 -27.12 -9.95 7.44
CA ALA A 190 -28.20 -9.59 6.55
C ALA A 190 -28.60 -8.12 6.72
N CYS A 191 -29.31 -7.56 5.74
CA CYS A 191 -29.83 -6.19 5.86
C CYS A 191 -30.89 -6.02 6.97
N SER A 192 -31.44 -7.12 7.49
CA SER A 192 -32.27 -7.11 8.70
C SER A 192 -31.49 -6.79 9.98
N ASP A 193 -30.16 -7.00 9.96
CA ASP A 193 -29.29 -6.81 11.13
C ASP A 193 -28.74 -5.38 11.23
N VAL A 194 -29.16 -4.50 10.32
CA VAL A 194 -28.78 -3.08 10.35
C VAL A 194 -29.28 -2.45 11.66
N PRO A 195 -28.39 -1.86 12.47
CA PRO A 195 -28.77 -1.30 13.76
C PRO A 195 -29.69 -0.08 13.58
N ALA A 196 -30.66 0.05 14.49
CA ALA A 196 -31.52 1.23 14.56
C ALA A 196 -30.69 2.51 14.72
N ARG A 197 -31.06 3.57 14.00
CA ARG A 197 -30.38 4.88 14.06
C ARG A 197 -30.36 5.37 15.51
N ARG A 198 -29.22 5.92 15.95
CA ARG A 198 -29.07 6.53 17.28
C ARG A 198 -28.75 8.01 17.15
N GLU A 199 -29.36 8.83 18.00
CA GLU A 199 -29.06 10.26 18.12
C GLU A 199 -28.89 10.58 19.62
N GLY A 200 -27.73 11.13 20.01
CA GLY A 200 -27.42 11.40 21.43
C GLY A 200 -27.44 10.17 22.35
N GLY A 201 -27.08 8.99 21.82
CA GLY A 201 -27.06 7.72 22.56
C GLY A 201 -28.42 7.03 22.74
N ARG A 202 -29.52 7.61 22.24
CA ARG A 202 -30.86 7.00 22.25
C ARG A 202 -31.20 6.43 20.88
N ALA A 203 -31.79 5.25 20.85
CA ALA A 203 -32.31 4.66 19.61
C ALA A 203 -33.56 5.42 19.15
N CYS A 204 -33.60 5.72 17.86
CA CYS A 204 -34.75 6.33 17.22
C CYS A 204 -35.77 5.23 16.93
N CYS A 205 -37.03 5.47 17.30
CA CYS A 205 -38.11 4.47 17.17
C CYS A 205 -39.27 4.95 16.29
N LEU A 206 -39.20 6.17 15.75
CA LEU A 206 -40.26 6.72 14.91
C LEU A 206 -40.09 6.28 13.45
N ASP A 207 -41.22 6.11 12.77
CA ASP A 207 -41.27 5.65 11.38
C ASP A 207 -41.53 6.82 10.40
N LYS A 208 -41.50 6.53 9.10
CA LYS A 208 -41.78 7.51 8.05
C LYS A 208 -43.17 8.13 8.16
N ASP A 209 -44.18 7.36 8.56
CA ASP A 209 -45.56 7.85 8.65
C ASP A 209 -45.70 8.88 9.78
N ASP A 210 -44.99 8.69 10.90
CA ASP A 210 -44.89 9.68 11.97
C ASP A 210 -44.24 10.98 11.49
N ALA A 211 -43.23 10.87 10.62
CA ALA A 211 -42.54 12.00 10.03
C ALA A 211 -43.46 12.79 9.08
N LEU A 212 -44.33 12.09 8.34
CA LEU A 212 -45.25 12.69 7.37
C LEU A 212 -46.48 13.33 8.05
N TYR A 213 -47.06 12.66 9.07
CA TYR A 213 -48.25 13.15 9.78
C TYR A 213 -47.96 14.36 10.68
N ARG A 214 -46.76 14.47 11.24
CA ARG A 214 -46.44 15.53 12.21
C ARG A 214 -45.94 16.84 11.60
N HIS A 215 -45.87 16.97 10.26
CA HIS A 215 -45.53 18.19 9.51
C HIS A 215 -44.84 19.25 10.39
N VAL A 216 -43.56 19.05 10.74
CA VAL A 216 -42.59 20.05 11.20
C VAL A 216 -41.39 19.35 11.85
N SER A 217 -40.22 19.83 11.43
CA SER A 217 -38.96 19.86 12.17
C SER A 217 -39.14 20.38 13.60
N VAL A 218 -39.65 19.53 14.49
CA VAL A 218 -39.56 19.76 15.93
C VAL A 218 -38.19 19.24 16.36
N ALA A 219 -37.35 20.14 16.88
CA ALA A 219 -36.05 19.79 17.46
C ALA A 219 -36.26 18.69 18.51
N GLY A 220 -35.75 17.48 18.23
CA GLY A 220 -35.79 16.33 19.14
C GLY A 220 -36.62 15.11 18.69
N LEU A 221 -37.30 15.14 17.53
CA LEU A 221 -37.89 13.92 16.94
C LEU A 221 -36.90 13.23 16.00
N CYS A 222 -36.41 12.06 16.40
CA CYS A 222 -35.54 11.22 15.57
C CYS A 222 -36.31 10.06 14.93
N VAL A 223 -36.22 9.97 13.60
CA VAL A 223 -36.82 8.90 12.77
C VAL A 223 -35.76 7.85 12.44
N ASN A 224 -36.13 6.58 12.59
CA ASN A 224 -35.26 5.46 12.24
C ASN A 224 -35.32 5.19 10.73
N TRP A 225 -34.50 5.89 9.96
CA TRP A 225 -34.39 5.63 8.53
C TRP A 225 -33.67 4.31 8.20
N ASN A 226 -32.92 3.76 9.16
CA ASN A 226 -32.09 2.57 8.91
C ASN A 226 -32.93 1.31 8.59
N GLN A 227 -34.17 1.25 9.10
CA GLN A 227 -35.08 0.12 8.86
C GLN A 227 -35.50 -0.04 7.39
N TYR A 228 -35.32 0.99 6.56
CA TYR A 228 -35.72 0.95 5.15
C TYR A 228 -34.61 0.43 4.22
N TYR A 229 -33.39 0.18 4.72
CA TYR A 229 -32.32 -0.45 3.94
C TYR A 229 -32.45 -1.97 3.99
N THR A 230 -33.40 -2.53 3.25
CA THR A 230 -33.75 -3.96 3.32
C THR A 230 -33.13 -4.82 2.23
N ARG A 231 -32.68 -4.21 1.11
CA ARG A 231 -32.21 -4.94 -0.07
C ARG A 231 -30.68 -4.96 -0.12
N CYS A 232 -30.07 -6.13 0.00
CA CYS A 232 -28.65 -6.28 -0.27
C CYS A 232 -28.37 -6.22 -1.78
N HIS A 233 -27.44 -5.37 -2.20
CA HIS A 233 -27.05 -5.24 -3.60
C HIS A 233 -25.56 -4.93 -3.72
N THR A 234 -24.92 -5.42 -4.80
CA THR A 234 -23.51 -5.16 -5.11
C THR A 234 -23.32 -3.68 -5.47
N GLY A 235 -22.59 -2.94 -4.64
CA GLY A 235 -22.23 -1.54 -4.89
C GLY A 235 -21.02 -1.38 -5.82
N TYR A 236 -20.47 -0.17 -5.83
CA TYR A 236 -19.34 0.21 -6.69
C TYR A 236 -18.00 0.29 -5.96
N THR A 237 -18.01 0.44 -4.64
CA THR A 237 -16.81 0.72 -3.83
C THR A 237 -16.51 -0.42 -2.87
N ASN A 238 -15.25 -0.84 -2.86
CA ASN A 238 -14.71 -1.82 -1.92
C ASN A 238 -14.26 -1.13 -0.61
N PRO A 239 -14.11 -1.89 0.50
CA PRO A 239 -13.58 -1.39 1.78
C PRO A 239 -12.21 -0.72 1.66
N HIS A 240 -11.84 0.10 2.65
CA HIS A 240 -10.56 0.82 2.73
C HIS A 240 -10.15 1.53 1.42
N LYS A 241 -11.06 2.35 0.87
CA LYS A 241 -10.87 3.10 -0.38
C LYS A 241 -10.51 2.21 -1.58
N GLY A 242 -10.96 0.95 -1.57
CA GLY A 242 -10.74 0.01 -2.66
C GLY A 242 -9.49 -0.86 -2.52
N ALA A 243 -8.73 -0.74 -1.45
CA ALA A 243 -7.49 -1.50 -1.26
C ALA A 243 -7.74 -3.00 -1.01
N ILE A 244 -8.83 -3.35 -0.30
CA ILE A 244 -9.13 -4.73 0.09
C ILE A 244 -10.26 -5.27 -0.78
N ASN A 245 -9.94 -6.19 -1.70
CA ASN A 245 -10.93 -6.89 -2.53
C ASN A 245 -10.34 -8.18 -3.15
N PHE A 246 -11.23 -9.03 -3.67
CA PHE A 246 -10.89 -10.25 -4.41
C PHE A 246 -11.34 -10.18 -5.88
N ASP A 247 -11.47 -8.97 -6.44
CA ASP A 247 -12.02 -8.78 -7.80
C ASP A 247 -11.01 -9.17 -8.89
N ASN A 248 -9.71 -9.12 -8.58
CA ASN A 248 -8.62 -9.50 -9.47
C ASN A 248 -7.51 -10.19 -8.68
N ILE A 249 -6.69 -10.99 -9.37
CA ILE A 249 -5.59 -11.74 -8.75
C ILE A 249 -4.56 -10.83 -8.05
N ALA A 250 -4.29 -9.64 -8.59
CA ALA A 250 -3.33 -8.70 -7.99
C ALA A 250 -3.83 -8.13 -6.65
N TYR A 251 -5.11 -7.78 -6.55
CA TYR A 251 -5.70 -7.33 -5.28
C TYR A 251 -5.80 -8.48 -4.28
N ALA A 252 -6.15 -9.68 -4.74
CA ALA A 252 -6.13 -10.88 -3.90
C ALA A 252 -4.72 -11.14 -3.33
N TRP A 253 -3.64 -10.92 -4.09
CA TRP A 253 -2.28 -11.03 -3.59
C TRP A 253 -1.92 -9.98 -2.53
N ILE A 254 -2.40 -8.75 -2.65
CA ILE A 254 -2.21 -7.71 -1.61
C ILE A 254 -2.89 -8.18 -0.32
N VAL A 255 -4.12 -8.69 -0.42
CA VAL A 255 -4.87 -9.22 0.72
C VAL A 255 -4.17 -10.43 1.34
N ILE A 256 -3.71 -11.38 0.53
CA ILE A 256 -2.97 -12.56 1.01
C ILE A 256 -1.67 -12.16 1.71
N PHE A 257 -0.93 -11.19 1.15
CA PHE A 257 0.27 -10.66 1.79
C PHE A 257 -0.04 -10.09 3.18
N GLN A 258 -1.10 -9.29 3.29
CA GLN A 258 -1.55 -8.73 4.58
C GLN A 258 -1.99 -9.83 5.57
N VAL A 259 -2.61 -10.91 5.10
CA VAL A 259 -2.96 -12.06 5.95
C VAL A 259 -1.71 -12.78 6.46
N ILE A 260 -0.71 -13.00 5.60
CA ILE A 260 0.54 -13.67 5.95
C ILE A 260 1.37 -12.86 6.95
N THR A 261 1.30 -11.51 6.91
CA THR A 261 1.95 -10.64 7.90
C THR A 261 1.22 -10.61 9.24
N LEU A 262 0.07 -11.28 9.37
CA LEU A 262 -0.77 -11.34 10.57
C LEU A 262 -1.26 -9.97 11.05
N GLU A 263 -1.39 -9.00 10.14
CA GLU A 263 -1.85 -7.65 10.45
C GLU A 263 -3.20 -7.36 9.80
N GLY A 264 -4.24 -7.08 10.58
CA GLY A 264 -5.58 -6.78 10.05
C GLY A 264 -6.29 -7.96 9.37
N TRP A 265 -5.72 -9.17 9.38
CA TRP A 265 -6.29 -10.37 8.73
C TRP A 265 -7.66 -10.77 9.28
N VAL A 266 -7.90 -10.52 10.57
CA VAL A 266 -9.17 -10.81 11.25
C VAL A 266 -10.31 -9.98 10.65
N GLU A 267 -10.05 -8.72 10.30
CA GLU A 267 -11.06 -7.84 9.71
C GLU A 267 -11.47 -8.32 8.31
N ILE A 268 -10.48 -8.71 7.50
CA ILE A 268 -10.70 -9.27 6.16
C ILE A 268 -11.51 -10.56 6.24
N MET A 269 -11.16 -11.43 7.19
CA MET A 269 -11.90 -12.67 7.45
C MET A 269 -13.36 -12.37 7.81
N TYR A 270 -13.61 -11.41 8.71
CA TYR A 270 -14.98 -11.02 9.07
C TYR A 270 -15.76 -10.45 7.89
N TYR A 271 -15.16 -9.60 7.05
CA TYR A 271 -15.83 -9.12 5.84
C TYR A 271 -16.27 -10.23 4.90
N VAL A 272 -15.42 -11.25 4.72
CA VAL A 272 -15.71 -12.41 3.88
C VAL A 272 -16.74 -13.35 4.54
N MET A 273 -16.73 -13.45 5.87
CA MET A 273 -17.72 -14.22 6.62
C MET A 273 -19.11 -13.57 6.58
N ASP A 274 -19.16 -12.25 6.72
CA ASP A 274 -20.37 -11.45 6.67
C ASP A 274 -21.01 -11.51 5.28
N ALA A 275 -20.20 -11.46 4.21
CA ALA A 275 -20.70 -11.45 2.83
C ALA A 275 -21.10 -12.83 2.27
N HIS A 276 -20.36 -13.90 2.59
CA HIS A 276 -20.49 -15.19 1.88
C HIS A 276 -20.85 -16.38 2.77
N SER A 277 -20.05 -16.65 3.81
CA SER A 277 -20.29 -17.79 4.71
C SER A 277 -19.42 -17.76 5.97
N PHE A 278 -19.98 -18.19 7.10
CA PHE A 278 -19.23 -18.42 8.33
C PHE A 278 -18.02 -19.35 8.12
N TYR A 279 -18.13 -20.40 7.30
CA TYR A 279 -17.06 -21.41 7.12
C TYR A 279 -15.82 -20.89 6.39
N ASN A 280 -15.85 -19.67 5.85
CA ASN A 280 -14.70 -19.08 5.18
C ASN A 280 -13.47 -18.92 6.09
N PHE A 281 -13.63 -18.96 7.43
CA PHE A 281 -12.49 -18.96 8.38
C PHE A 281 -11.46 -20.06 8.07
N ILE A 282 -11.90 -21.21 7.52
CA ILE A 282 -11.03 -22.34 7.20
C ILE A 282 -9.95 -21.92 6.18
N TYR A 283 -10.31 -21.12 5.18
CA TYR A 283 -9.36 -20.62 4.19
C TYR A 283 -8.24 -19.80 4.85
N PHE A 284 -8.59 -18.89 5.76
CA PHE A 284 -7.63 -17.99 6.41
C PHE A 284 -6.72 -18.76 7.36
N ILE A 285 -7.27 -19.69 8.14
CA ILE A 285 -6.48 -20.54 9.04
C ILE A 285 -5.52 -21.45 8.25
N LEU A 286 -5.98 -22.05 7.15
CA LEU A 286 -5.12 -22.87 6.29
C LEU A 286 -4.01 -22.03 5.65
N LEU A 287 -4.33 -20.84 5.14
CA LEU A 287 -3.34 -19.93 4.55
C LEU A 287 -2.24 -19.60 5.57
N ILE A 288 -2.62 -19.22 6.79
CA ILE A 288 -1.70 -18.87 7.88
C ILE A 288 -0.82 -20.07 8.26
N ILE A 289 -1.41 -21.26 8.46
CA ILE A 289 -0.66 -22.47 8.83
C ILE A 289 0.34 -22.85 7.74
N VAL A 290 -0.10 -22.86 6.48
CA VAL A 290 0.76 -23.20 5.35
C VAL A 290 1.89 -22.17 5.21
N SER A 291 1.60 -20.87 5.32
CA SER A 291 2.65 -19.85 5.20
C SER A 291 3.67 -19.88 6.34
N LEU A 292 3.23 -20.13 7.59
CA LEU A 292 4.11 -20.17 8.76
C LEU A 292 4.94 -21.46 8.84
N ASN A 293 4.38 -22.61 8.46
CA ASN A 293 5.14 -23.86 8.47
C ASN A 293 6.24 -23.87 7.40
N ASN A 294 5.99 -23.24 6.24
CA ASN A 294 6.99 -23.14 5.18
C ASN A 294 8.16 -22.22 5.54
N THR A 295 7.95 -21.18 6.36
CA THR A 295 9.05 -20.35 6.87
C THR A 295 9.85 -21.06 7.98
N HIS A 296 9.20 -21.78 8.89
CA HIS A 296 9.88 -22.53 9.95
C HIS A 296 10.71 -23.72 9.44
N ALA A 297 10.19 -24.50 8.48
CA ALA A 297 10.89 -25.66 7.92
C ALA A 297 12.22 -25.27 7.24
N HIS A 298 12.24 -24.12 6.56
CA HIS A 298 13.47 -23.64 5.90
C HIS A 298 14.48 -23.01 6.87
N LEU A 299 14.03 -22.30 7.91
CA LEU A 299 14.90 -21.80 8.99
C LEU A 299 15.62 -22.94 9.73
N GLN A 300 14.96 -24.08 9.97
CA GLN A 300 15.60 -25.25 10.56
C GLN A 300 16.56 -25.96 9.58
N SER A 301 16.19 -26.10 8.31
CA SER A 301 17.07 -26.75 7.32
C SER A 301 18.35 -25.95 7.02
N GLY A 302 18.28 -24.61 7.06
CA GLY A 302 19.44 -23.74 6.87
C GLY A 302 20.42 -23.76 8.05
N LEU A 303 19.93 -23.99 9.27
CA LEU A 303 20.76 -24.14 10.48
C LEU A 303 21.46 -25.51 10.57
N ILE A 304 20.97 -26.53 9.85
CA ILE A 304 21.56 -27.88 9.84
C ILE A 304 22.71 -28.00 8.83
N HIS A 305 22.85 -27.03 7.92
CA HIS A 305 23.90 -26.99 6.89
C HIS A 305 24.99 -25.94 7.13
N LEU A 306 25.00 -25.29 8.30
CA LEU A 306 26.06 -24.43 8.83
C LEU A 306 26.73 -25.09 10.03
#